data_AF-A0A0N8LWF4-F1
#
_entry.id   AF-A0A0N8LWF4-F1
#
_cell.length_a   1.000
_cell.length_b   1.000
_cell.length_c   1.000
_cell.angle_alpha   90.00
_cell.angle_beta   90.00
_cell.angle_gamma   90.00
#
_symmetry.space_group_name_H-M   'P 1'
#
loop_
_entity.id
_entity.type
_entity.pdbx_description
1 polymer ?
#
loop_
_entity_poly.entity_id
_entity_poly.type
_entity_poly.pdbx_seq_one_letter_code
_entity_poly.pdbx_strand_id
1 'polypeptide(L)'
;MPNKNDKIILRFVCLLLFTCTLTGCILTRVSDSAHAKEVDSLNVVGLSLDAARKRATEKGFECSEYSNLNTVVTDDGEHRWLQTECSKKSAEMFCPQMRFVVLNIDPKTNTVIEVGKYIDQHTCF
;
A
#
# COMPACT_ATOMS: atom_id res chain seq x y z
N MET A 1 53.82 -12.38 14.09
CA MET A 1 53.57 -11.27 13.15
C MET A 1 52.32 -11.62 12.34
N PRO A 2 51.23 -10.83 12.40
CA PRO A 2 50.01 -11.16 11.65
C PRO A 2 50.25 -11.00 10.14
N ASN A 3 49.82 -12.00 9.36
CA ASN A 3 50.11 -12.11 7.93
C ASN A 3 49.38 -10.99 7.16
N LYS A 4 50.06 -10.37 6.19
CA LYS A 4 49.54 -9.23 5.41
C LYS A 4 48.27 -9.62 4.63
N ASN A 5 48.16 -10.89 4.24
CA ASN A 5 47.02 -11.46 3.53
C ASN A 5 45.77 -11.58 4.42
N ASP A 6 45.93 -11.88 5.71
CA ASP A 6 44.79 -11.99 6.66
C ASP A 6 44.10 -10.63 6.85
N LYS A 7 44.87 -9.54 6.84
CA LYS A 7 44.33 -8.17 6.92
C LYS A 7 43.54 -7.76 5.68
N ILE A 8 43.92 -8.28 4.51
CA ILE A 8 43.24 -7.99 3.24
C ILE A 8 41.93 -8.77 3.17
N ILE A 9 41.95 -10.06 3.49
CA ILE A 9 40.76 -10.91 3.53
C ILE A 9 39.74 -10.37 4.55
N LEU A 10 40.19 -9.99 5.75
CA LEU A 10 39.33 -9.41 6.77
C LEU A 10 38.68 -8.10 6.32
N ARG A 11 39.42 -7.24 5.59
CA ARG A 11 38.87 -6.01 4.99
C ARG A 11 37.80 -6.29 3.95
N PHE A 12 38.01 -7.27 3.07
CA PHE A 12 37.02 -7.64 2.05
C PHE A 12 35.77 -8.26 2.67
N VAL A 13 35.91 -9.11 3.70
CA VAL A 13 34.77 -9.67 4.44
C VAL A 13 33.97 -8.57 5.15
N CYS A 14 34.64 -7.60 5.80
CA CYS A 14 33.96 -6.46 6.41
C CYS A 14 33.24 -5.57 5.37
N LEU A 15 33.82 -5.35 4.20
CA LEU A 15 33.20 -4.57 3.11
C LEU A 15 31.97 -5.27 2.54
N LEU A 16 32.03 -6.59 2.32
CA LEU A 16 30.90 -7.40 1.86
C LEU A 16 29.73 -7.38 2.87
N LEU A 17 30.02 -7.52 4.16
CA LEU A 17 29.01 -7.42 5.22
C LEU A 17 28.37 -6.02 5.28
N PHE A 18 29.13 -4.95 5.01
CA PHE A 18 28.61 -3.59 4.94
C PHE A 18 27.72 -3.35 3.70
N THR A 19 27.99 -4.00 2.57
CA THR A 19 27.13 -3.86 1.38
C THR A 19 25.79 -4.59 1.53
N CYS A 20 25.74 -5.68 2.30
CA CYS A 20 24.51 -6.44 2.51
C CYS A 20 23.48 -5.70 3.39
N THR A 21 23.91 -4.78 4.26
CA THR A 21 22.98 -3.97 5.08
C THR A 21 22.34 -2.83 4.30
N LEU A 22 22.95 -2.40 3.19
CA LEU A 22 22.45 -1.31 2.33
C LEU A 22 21.35 -1.76 1.36
N THR A 23 21.28 -3.05 1.01
CA THR A 23 20.23 -3.61 0.13
C THR A 23 19.01 -4.13 0.88
N GLY A 24 19.02 -4.08 2.22
CA GLY A 24 17.95 -4.61 3.08
C GLY A 24 16.62 -3.84 3.02
N CYS A 25 16.59 -2.63 2.44
CA CYS A 25 15.40 -1.80 2.39
C CYS A 25 14.31 -2.27 1.40
N ILE A 26 14.58 -3.27 0.56
CA ILE A 26 13.63 -3.71 -0.48
C ILE A 26 12.72 -4.84 0.01
N LEU A 27 13.16 -5.65 0.98
CA LEU A 27 12.49 -6.90 1.33
C LEU A 27 11.12 -6.73 1.98
N THR A 28 10.91 -5.63 2.70
CA THR A 28 9.66 -5.36 3.42
C THR A 28 8.69 -4.49 2.63
N ARG A 29 9.09 -4.04 1.44
CA ARG A 29 8.31 -3.17 0.57
C ARG A 29 7.18 -3.92 -0.12
N VAL A 30 5.97 -3.37 -0.04
CA VAL A 30 4.81 -3.94 -0.71
C VAL A 30 4.82 -3.47 -2.17
N SER A 31 4.85 -4.42 -3.10
CA SER A 31 4.73 -4.11 -4.52
C SER A 31 3.28 -3.74 -4.90
N ASP A 32 3.10 -2.99 -5.98
CA ASP A 32 1.77 -2.66 -6.51
C ASP A 32 0.94 -3.90 -6.81
N SER A 33 1.58 -4.97 -7.30
CA SER A 33 0.91 -6.26 -7.58
C SER A 33 0.41 -6.97 -6.31
N ALA A 34 1.20 -6.92 -5.23
CA ALA A 34 0.81 -7.50 -3.95
C ALA A 34 -0.32 -6.69 -3.32
N HIS A 35 -0.23 -5.37 -3.40
CA HIS A 35 -1.31 -4.49 -2.96
C HIS A 35 -2.59 -4.72 -3.77
N ALA A 36 -2.50 -4.83 -5.10
CA ALA A 36 -3.63 -5.14 -5.97
C ALA A 36 -4.34 -6.43 -5.54
N LYS A 37 -3.59 -7.51 -5.32
CA LYS A 37 -4.16 -8.77 -4.83
C LYS A 37 -4.84 -8.62 -3.47
N GLU A 38 -4.28 -7.83 -2.56
CA GLU A 38 -4.91 -7.55 -1.27
C GLU A 38 -6.22 -6.79 -1.44
N VAL A 39 -6.25 -5.76 -2.29
CA VAL A 39 -7.47 -4.98 -2.59
C VAL A 39 -8.53 -5.87 -3.23
N ASP A 40 -8.16 -6.67 -4.21
CA ASP A 40 -9.09 -7.59 -4.89
C ASP A 40 -9.66 -8.62 -3.90
N SER A 41 -8.84 -9.06 -2.93
CA SER A 41 -9.27 -9.99 -1.87
C SER A 41 -10.28 -9.39 -0.87
N LEU A 42 -10.44 -8.05 -0.85
CA LEU A 42 -11.48 -7.41 -0.05
C LEU A 42 -12.86 -7.80 -0.56
N ASN A 43 -13.03 -8.04 -1.87
CA ASN A 43 -14.32 -8.42 -2.47
C ASN A 43 -15.49 -7.56 -1.93
N VAL A 44 -15.36 -6.24 -2.13
CA VAL A 44 -16.28 -5.24 -1.59
C VAL A 44 -17.21 -4.63 -2.64
N VAL A 45 -17.00 -4.90 -3.93
CA VAL A 45 -17.90 -4.47 -5.00
C VAL A 45 -19.29 -5.05 -4.76
N GLY A 46 -20.32 -4.21 -4.88
CA GLY A 46 -21.71 -4.55 -4.60
C GLY A 46 -22.12 -4.48 -3.13
N LEU A 47 -21.18 -4.30 -2.19
CA LEU A 47 -21.52 -4.08 -0.78
C LEU A 47 -21.99 -2.65 -0.53
N SER A 48 -22.76 -2.44 0.54
CA SER A 48 -22.98 -1.10 1.07
C SER A 48 -21.67 -0.46 1.56
N LEU A 49 -21.62 0.87 1.56
CA LEU A 49 -20.47 1.64 2.06
C LEU A 49 -20.01 1.17 3.45
N ASP A 50 -20.93 1.00 4.39
CA ASP A 50 -20.59 0.58 5.76
C ASP A 50 -20.05 -0.84 5.83
N ALA A 51 -20.60 -1.76 5.03
CA ALA A 51 -20.11 -3.13 4.95
C ALA A 51 -18.72 -3.19 4.30
N ALA A 52 -18.48 -2.37 3.27
CA ALA A 52 -17.18 -2.26 2.63
C ALA A 52 -16.12 -1.69 3.58
N ARG A 53 -16.44 -0.61 4.32
CA ARG A 53 -15.58 -0.04 5.36
C ARG A 53 -15.25 -1.07 6.43
N LYS A 54 -16.27 -1.74 6.97
CA LYS A 54 -16.07 -2.80 7.98
C LYS A 54 -15.12 -3.89 7.47
N ARG A 55 -15.30 -4.36 6.23
CA ARG A 55 -14.44 -5.38 5.64
C ARG A 55 -13.00 -4.90 5.43
N ALA A 56 -12.81 -3.67 5.00
CA ALA A 56 -11.48 -3.07 4.89
C ALA A 56 -10.82 -2.97 6.28
N THR A 57 -11.56 -2.54 7.31
CA THR A 57 -11.08 -2.48 8.69
C THR A 57 -10.73 -3.84 9.28
N GLU A 58 -11.52 -4.88 9.01
CA GLU A 58 -11.19 -6.27 9.39
C GLU A 58 -9.87 -6.76 8.76
N LYS A 59 -9.43 -6.13 7.66
CA LYS A 59 -8.14 -6.39 6.99
C LYS A 59 -7.05 -5.41 7.40
N GLY A 60 -7.30 -4.54 8.37
CA GLY A 60 -6.33 -3.61 8.93
C GLY A 60 -6.18 -2.30 8.14
N PHE A 61 -7.19 -1.92 7.35
CA PHE A 61 -7.27 -0.58 6.77
C PHE A 61 -8.07 0.38 7.68
N GLU A 62 -7.62 1.61 7.76
CA GLU A 62 -8.31 2.70 8.45
C GLU A 62 -9.02 3.57 7.42
N CYS A 63 -10.35 3.59 7.47
CA CYS A 63 -11.19 4.33 6.52
C CYS A 63 -11.52 5.74 7.02
N SER A 64 -11.53 6.71 6.11
CA SER A 64 -12.08 8.03 6.36
C SER A 64 -13.55 7.92 6.75
N GLU A 65 -13.98 8.69 7.75
CA GLU A 65 -15.38 8.81 8.15
C GLU A 65 -16.23 9.47 7.05
N TYR A 66 -15.61 10.37 6.30
CA TYR A 66 -16.27 11.18 5.28
C TYR A 66 -16.10 10.59 3.88
N SER A 67 -17.14 10.77 3.07
CA SER A 67 -17.13 10.47 1.64
C SER A 67 -17.37 11.76 0.87
N ASN A 68 -16.53 12.05 -0.13
CA ASN A 68 -16.63 13.24 -0.95
C ASN A 68 -17.22 12.88 -2.31
N LEU A 69 -18.12 13.72 -2.84
CA LEU A 69 -18.67 13.52 -4.17
C LEU A 69 -17.69 14.05 -5.21
N ASN A 70 -17.06 13.14 -5.96
CA ASN A 70 -16.04 13.46 -6.94
C ASN A 70 -16.47 13.03 -8.35
N THR A 71 -15.96 13.72 -9.36
CA THR A 71 -16.04 13.26 -10.74
C THR A 71 -14.86 12.32 -10.99
N VAL A 72 -15.16 11.09 -11.37
CA VAL A 72 -14.21 10.02 -11.66
C VAL A 72 -14.28 9.72 -13.15
N VAL A 73 -13.15 9.79 -13.83
CA VAL A 73 -13.02 9.46 -15.25
C VAL A 73 -12.58 8.00 -15.34
N THR A 74 -13.41 7.15 -15.93
CA THR A 74 -13.11 5.75 -16.23
C THR A 74 -13.12 5.53 -17.73
N ASP A 75 -12.77 4.33 -18.18
CA ASP A 75 -12.85 3.96 -19.61
C ASP A 75 -14.28 4.03 -20.16
N ASP A 76 -15.29 3.86 -19.30
CA ASP A 76 -16.71 3.91 -19.63
C ASP A 76 -17.30 5.35 -19.61
N GLY A 77 -16.52 6.33 -19.13
CA GLY A 77 -16.87 7.75 -19.16
C GLY A 77 -16.66 8.48 -17.83
N GLU A 78 -17.29 9.66 -17.73
CA GLU A 78 -17.28 10.46 -16.50
C GLU A 78 -18.43 10.08 -15.57
N HIS A 79 -18.10 9.76 -14.33
CA HIS A 79 -19.06 9.37 -13.31
C HIS A 79 -18.97 10.27 -12.08
N ARG A 80 -20.12 10.63 -11.49
CA ARG A 80 -20.17 11.32 -10.20
C ARG A 80 -20.41 10.29 -9.10
N TRP A 81 -19.35 9.94 -8.38
CA TRP A 81 -19.39 8.94 -7.33
C TRP A 81 -18.95 9.53 -6.00
N LEU A 82 -19.51 8.98 -4.93
CA LEU A 82 -18.97 9.22 -3.59
C LEU A 82 -17.66 8.44 -3.49
N GLN A 83 -16.61 9.10 -3.05
CA GLN A 83 -15.30 8.50 -2.81
C GLN A 83 -14.97 8.55 -1.32
N THR A 84 -14.59 7.40 -0.78
CA THR A 84 -13.97 7.33 0.55
C THR A 84 -12.68 6.53 0.45
N GLU A 85 -11.67 6.95 1.18
CA GLU A 85 -10.36 6.32 1.17
C GLU A 85 -10.14 5.53 2.46
N CYS A 86 -9.56 4.35 2.31
CA CYS A 86 -9.08 3.54 3.41
C CYS A 86 -7.58 3.32 3.27
N SER A 87 -6.83 3.69 4.29
CA SER A 87 -5.37 3.64 4.26
C SER A 87 -4.83 2.51 5.14
N LYS A 88 -3.67 1.98 4.79
CA LYS A 88 -2.97 0.98 5.59
C LYS A 88 -1.47 1.22 5.51
N LYS A 89 -0.86 1.30 6.69
CA LYS A 89 0.59 1.45 6.82
C LYS A 89 1.29 0.12 6.61
N SER A 90 2.33 0.11 5.79
CA SER A 90 3.14 -1.08 5.55
C SER A 90 4.08 -1.37 6.72
N ALA A 91 4.45 -2.63 6.90
CA ALA A 91 5.27 -3.09 8.02
C ALA A 91 6.78 -2.82 7.84
N GLU A 92 7.18 -1.90 6.94
CA GLU A 92 8.58 -1.52 6.79
C GLU A 92 9.08 -0.75 8.01
N MET A 93 10.26 -1.11 8.50
CA MET A 93 10.81 -0.59 9.75
C MET A 93 11.35 0.84 9.63
N PHE A 94 11.96 1.18 8.49
CA PHE A 94 12.64 2.45 8.29
C PHE A 94 11.84 3.45 7.45
N CYS A 95 10.93 2.96 6.60
CA CYS A 95 10.22 3.78 5.62
C CYS A 95 8.85 3.18 5.24
N PRO A 96 7.88 3.18 6.17
CA PRO A 96 6.60 2.53 5.94
C PRO A 96 5.80 3.23 4.84
N GLN A 97 5.56 2.53 3.73
CA GLN A 97 4.66 2.96 2.67
C GLN A 97 3.22 3.07 3.18
N MET A 98 2.52 4.13 2.80
CA MET A 98 1.08 4.24 2.97
C MET A 98 0.38 3.71 1.73
N ARG A 99 -0.59 2.81 1.92
CA ARG A 99 -1.30 2.12 0.85
C ARG A 99 -2.78 2.41 0.97
N PHE A 100 -3.42 2.74 -0.13
CA PHE A 100 -4.78 3.27 -0.13
C PHE A 100 -5.70 2.43 -1.00
N VAL A 101 -6.90 2.22 -0.48
CA VAL A 101 -8.04 1.67 -1.18
C VAL A 101 -9.06 2.80 -1.32
N VAL A 102 -9.45 3.09 -2.55
CA VAL A 102 -10.47 4.11 -2.85
C VAL A 102 -11.77 3.37 -3.16
N LEU A 103 -12.76 3.51 -2.30
CA LEU A 103 -14.09 2.96 -2.54
C LEU A 103 -14.87 3.99 -3.35
N ASN A 104 -15.30 3.63 -4.57
CA ASN A 104 -16.20 4.43 -5.39
C ASN A 104 -17.63 3.91 -5.20
N ILE A 105 -18.52 4.79 -4.74
CA ILE A 105 -19.88 4.43 -4.32
C ILE A 105 -20.89 5.14 -5.20
N ASP A 106 -21.92 4.40 -5.63
CA ASP A 106 -23.10 4.98 -6.25
C ASP A 106 -23.86 5.83 -5.21
N PRO A 107 -24.03 7.14 -5.42
CA PRO A 107 -24.82 7.97 -4.50
C PRO A 107 -26.30 7.55 -4.41
N LYS A 108 -26.84 6.82 -5.40
CA LYS A 108 -28.25 6.40 -5.41
C LYS A 108 -28.51 5.14 -4.60
N THR A 109 -27.67 4.12 -4.76
CA THR A 109 -27.84 2.82 -4.10
C THR A 109 -26.99 2.69 -2.84
N ASN A 110 -26.04 3.60 -2.61
CA ASN A 110 -25.06 3.55 -1.53
C ASN A 110 -24.21 2.26 -1.53
N THR A 111 -23.97 1.71 -2.73
CA THR A 111 -23.17 0.50 -2.94
C THR A 111 -21.86 0.80 -3.66
N VAL A 112 -20.82 0.06 -3.32
CA VAL A 112 -19.53 0.15 -4.02
C VAL A 112 -19.69 -0.38 -5.45
N ILE A 113 -19.40 0.46 -6.44
CA ILE A 113 -19.38 0.06 -7.86
C ILE A 113 -17.97 -0.34 -8.27
N GLU A 114 -16.98 0.42 -7.80
CA GLU A 114 -15.60 0.26 -8.24
C GLU A 114 -14.64 0.52 -7.08
N VAL A 115 -13.46 -0.09 -7.16
CA VAL A 115 -12.41 0.05 -6.15
C VAL A 115 -11.10 0.49 -6.81
N GLY A 116 -10.68 1.70 -6.49
CA GLY A 116 -9.35 2.23 -6.83
C GLY A 116 -8.29 1.80 -5.81
N LYS A 117 -7.02 1.92 -6.20
CA LYS A 117 -5.88 1.57 -5.34
C LYS A 117 -4.63 2.34 -5.74
N TYR A 118 -3.85 2.77 -4.75
CA TYR A 118 -2.53 3.37 -4.98
C TYR A 118 -1.64 3.23 -3.75
N ILE A 119 -0.33 3.32 -3.98
CA ILE A 119 0.68 3.36 -2.92
C ILE A 119 1.33 4.74 -2.95
N ASP A 120 1.31 5.45 -1.83
CA ASP A 120 2.11 6.64 -1.67
C ASP A 120 3.55 6.24 -1.32
N GLN A 121 4.48 6.59 -2.22
CA GLN A 121 5.89 6.22 -2.13
C GLN A 121 6.73 7.25 -1.36
N HIS A 122 6.18 8.41 -1.00
CA HIS A 122 6.94 9.53 -0.42
C HIS A 122 6.89 9.60 1.12
N THR A 123 6.52 8.53 1.81
CA THR A 123 6.26 8.58 3.25
C THR A 123 7.50 8.63 4.14
N CYS A 124 8.65 9.08 3.61
CA CYS A 124 9.96 9.06 4.28
C CYS A 124 10.72 10.36 4.00
N PHE A 125 11.09 11.08 5.06
CA PHE A 125 11.87 12.32 5.05
C PHE A 125 13.36 12.04 5.27
#